data_AF-A0A3M1SHU8-F1
#
_entry.id   AF-A0A3M1SHU8-F1
#
_cell.length_a   1.000
_cell.length_b   1.000
_cell.length_c   1.000
_cell.angle_alpha   90.00
_cell.angle_beta   90.00
_cell.angle_gamma   90.00
#
_symmetry.space_group_name_H-M   'P 1'
#
loop_
_entity.id
_entity.type
_entity.pdbx_description
1 polymer ?
#
loop_
_entity_poly.entity_id
_entity_poly.type
_entity_poly.pdbx_seq_one_letter_code
_entity_poly.pdbx_strand_id
1 'polypeptide(L)' 'MRIEDVLVAVDFSQNSLRAIEFALSLVDRDGEVYLLHVIDSDFAER' A
#
# COMPACT_ATOMS: atom_id res chain seq x y z
N MET A 1 -20.53 -4.05 5.22
CA MET A 1 -19.38 -3.24 5.67
C MET A 1 -18.75 -2.67 4.43
N ARG A 2 -18.45 -1.37 4.42
CA ARG A 2 -17.83 -0.65 3.30
C ARG A 2 -16.38 -0.39 3.67
N ILE A 3 -15.46 -0.60 2.74
CA ILE A 3 -14.03 -0.33 2.93
C ILE A 3 -13.70 0.86 2.05
N GLU A 4 -13.56 2.03 2.68
CA GLU A 4 -13.40 3.31 1.98
C GLU A 4 -11.93 3.73 1.93
N ASP A 5 -11.11 3.31 2.89
CA ASP A 5 -9.68 3.64 2.94
C ASP A 5 -8.84 2.39 3.20
N VAL A 6 -7.87 2.11 2.33
CA VAL A 6 -6.93 0.99 2.48
C VAL A 6 -5.49 1.48 2.46
N LEU A 7 -4.73 1.19 3.51
CA LEU A 7 -3.28 1.43 3.54
C LEU A 7 -2.53 0.17 3.13
N VAL A 8 -1.66 0.29 2.11
CA VAL A 8 -0.78 -0.78 1.64
C VAL A 8 0.67 -0.38 1.88
N ALA A 9 1.35 -1.15 2.73
CA ALA A 9 2.80 -1.02 2.89
C ALA A 9 3.50 -1.62 1.66
N VAL A 10 4.40 -0.86 1.05
CA VAL A 10 5.15 -1.26 -0.15
C VAL A 10 6.65 -1.19 0.10
N ASP A 11 7.36 -2.24 -0.29
CA ASP A 11 8.82 -2.36 -0.26
C ASP A 11 9.41 -2.61 -1.66
N PHE A 12 8.58 -2.41 -2.70
CA PHE A 12 8.85 -2.70 -4.12
C PHE A 12 9.15 -4.17 -4.45
N SER A 13 9.01 -5.10 -3.51
CA SER A 13 9.01 -6.52 -3.82
C SER A 13 7.79 -6.91 -4.67
N GLN A 14 7.90 -7.99 -5.43
CA GLN A 14 6.76 -8.52 -6.21
C GLN A 14 5.56 -8.88 -5.31
N ASN A 15 5.80 -9.21 -4.05
CA ASN A 15 4.73 -9.51 -3.10
C ASN A 15 3.97 -8.25 -2.69
N SER A 16 4.67 -7.15 -2.38
CA SER A 16 4.01 -5.90 -2.00
C SER A 16 3.29 -5.25 -3.17
N LEU A 17 3.81 -5.36 -4.39
CA LEU A 17 3.11 -4.91 -5.60
C LEU A 17 1.81 -5.68 -5.84
N ARG A 18 1.81 -7.01 -5.66
CA ARG A 18 0.57 -7.82 -5.72
C ARG A 18 -0.45 -7.40 -4.67
N ALA A 19 -0.01 -6.98 -3.48
CA ALA A 19 -0.92 -6.51 -2.44
C ALA A 19 -1.75 -5.28 -2.87
N ILE A 20 -1.23 -4.45 -3.79
CA ILE A 20 -1.95 -3.31 -4.36
C ILE A 20 -3.17 -3.80 -5.16
N GLU A 21 -3.03 -4.87 -5.95
CA GLU A 21 -4.13 -5.44 -6.75
C GLU A 21 -5.27 -5.93 -5.85
N PHE A 22 -4.92 -6.57 -4.73
CA PHE A 22 -5.90 -7.00 -3.73
C PHE A 22 -6.59 -5.80 -3.07
N ALA A 23 -5.84 -4.77 -2.69
CA ALA A 23 -6.41 -3.55 -2.10
C ALA A 23 -7.39 -2.86 -3.05
N LEU A 24 -7.05 -2.75 -4.34
CA LEU A 24 -7.93 -2.20 -5.37
C LEU A 24 -9.22 -3.02 -5.57
N SER A 25 -9.16 -4.34 -5.38
CA SER A 25 -10.36 -5.20 -5.43
C SER A 25 -11.23 -5.12 -4.18
N LEU A 26 -10.66 -4.64 -3.07
CA LEU A 26 -11.30 -4.60 -1.76
C LEU A 26 -11.96 -3.25 -1.48
N VAL A 27 -11.36 -2.17 -1.97
CA VAL A 27 -11.82 -0.81 -1.75
C VAL A 27 -13.11 -0.54 -2.54
N ASP A 28 -14.01 0.22 -1.93
CA ASP A 28 -15.21 0.69 -2.60
C ASP A 28 -14.88 1.59 -3.79
N ARG A 29 -15.84 1.74 -4.72
CA ARG A 29 -15.68 2.50 -5.96
C ARG A 29 -15.17 3.94 -5.78
N ASP A 30 -15.56 4.59 -4.68
CA ASP A 30 -15.19 5.98 -4.35
C ASP A 30 -14.18 6.03 -3.19
N GLY A 31 -13.59 4.88 -2.83
CA GLY A 31 -12.59 4.78 -1.78
C GLY A 31 -11.16 4.91 -2.31
N GLU A 32 -10.22 5.07 -1.38
CA GLU A 32 -8.83 5.41 -1.66
C GLU A 32 -7.88 4.30 -1.22
N VAL A 33 -6.82 4.10 -2.01
CA VAL A 33 -5.71 3.22 -1.66
C VAL A 33 -4.46 4.07 -1.42
N TYR A 34 -4.02 4.11 -0.17
CA TYR A 34 -2.82 4.79 0.26
C TYR A 34 -1.63 3.85 0.20
N LEU A 35 -0.55 4.26 -0.47
CA LEU A 35 0.69 3.50 -0.50
C LEU A 35 1.70 4.10 0.49
N LEU A 36 2.26 3.27 1.35
CA LEU A 36 3.29 3.66 2.31
C LEU A 36 4.58 2.88 2.03
N HIS A 37 5.62 3.60 1.62
CA HIS A 37 6.97 3.05 1.58
C HIS A 37 7.76 3.53 2.80
N VAL A 38 8.41 2.60 3.50
CA VAL A 38 9.32 2.93 4.60
C VAL A 38 10.75 2.88 4.06
N ILE A 39 11.44 4.02 4.17
CA ILE A 39 12.87 4.10 3.92
C ILE A 39 13.59 3.74 5.23
N ASP A 40 14.51 2.78 5.16
CA ASP A 40 15.32 2.40 6.32
C ASP A 40 16.14 3.61 6.82
N SER A 41 16.20 3.82 8.14
CA SER A 41 16.97 4.91 8.74
C SER A 41 18.44 4.84 8.33
N ASP A 42 19.00 3.63 8.24
CA ASP A 42 20.38 3.42 7.81
C ASP A 42 20.61 3.84 6.35
N PHE A 43 19.56 3.86 5.53
CA PHE A 43 19.61 4.39 4.17
C PHE A 43 19.38 5.89 4.12
N ALA A 44 18.46 6.42 4.93
CA ALA A 44 18.10 7.84 4.95
C ALA A 44 19.20 8.74 5.54
N GLU A 45 20.04 8.20 6.42
CA GLU A 45 21.14 8.93 7.05
C GLU A 45 22.45 8.93 6.23
N ARG A 46 22.45 8.32 5.04
CA ARG A 46 23.59 8.28 4.10
C ARG A 46 23.55 9.41 3.08
#